data_AF-A0A374P603-F1
#
_entry.id   AF-A0A374P603-F1
#
_cell.length_a   1.000
_cell.length_b   1.000
_cell.length_c   1.000
_cell.angle_alpha   90.00
_cell.angle_beta   90.00
_cell.angle_gamma   90.00
#
_symmetry.space_group_name_H-M   'P 1'
#
loop_
_entity.id
_entity.type
_entity.pdbx_description
1 polymer ?
#
loop_
_entity_poly.entity_id
_entity_poly.type
_entity_poly.pdbx_seq_one_letter_code
_entity_poly.pdbx_strand_id
1 'polypeptide(L)'
;MKRLEGFLTYLFTGIGIGAVVCTVSLAVMGGMDGTLKQILAWLAASALFTVISQIMCMDFGNLLIRTIIHFCLCFTLAVTVGTFLNYSVSWISSARVMLPAFLVIYVIIYVGTFMVRLAETKELNKKLSR
;
A
#
# COMPACT_ATOMS: atom_id res chain seq x y z
N MET A 1 7.45 -6.76 21.68
CA MET A 1 6.85 -6.22 20.44
C MET A 1 7.51 -4.93 19.99
N LYS A 2 7.71 -3.93 20.86
CA LYS A 2 8.36 -2.64 20.52
C LYS A 2 9.70 -2.71 19.75
N ARG A 3 10.59 -3.66 20.08
CA ARG A 3 11.89 -3.82 19.39
C ARG A 3 11.74 -4.34 17.96
N LEU A 4 10.73 -5.19 17.71
CA LEU A 4 10.43 -5.74 16.39
C LEU A 4 9.73 -4.69 15.50
N GLU A 5 8.78 -3.96 16.07
CA GLU A 5 8.09 -2.85 15.39
C GLU A 5 9.05 -1.74 14.95
N GLY A 6 9.96 -1.34 15.85
CA GLY A 6 11.03 -0.39 15.51
C GLY A 6 11.96 -0.93 14.42
N PHE A 7 12.38 -2.20 14.52
CA PHE A 7 13.20 -2.83 13.49
C PHE A 7 12.51 -2.87 12.13
N LEU A 8 11.24 -3.28 12.08
CA LEU A 8 10.45 -3.33 10.85
C LEU A 8 10.27 -1.92 10.25
N THR A 9 10.03 -0.91 11.09
CA THR A 9 9.95 0.48 10.65
C THR A 9 11.23 0.90 9.94
N TYR A 10 12.40 0.71 10.57
CA TYR A 10 13.69 1.05 9.95
C TYR A 10 13.98 0.23 8.70
N LEU A 11 13.63 -1.06 8.69
CA LEU A 11 13.78 -1.93 7.52
C LEU A 11 12.96 -1.40 6.34
N PHE A 12 11.67 -1.14 6.54
CA PHE A 12 10.79 -0.63 5.48
C PHE A 12 11.16 0.78 5.04
N THR A 13 11.59 1.65 5.96
CA THR A 13 12.14 2.98 5.61
C THR A 13 13.39 2.82 4.74
N GLY A 14 14.32 1.93 5.09
CA GLY A 14 15.51 1.64 4.30
C GLY A 14 15.18 1.09 2.91
N ILE A 15 14.25 0.15 2.82
CA ILE A 15 13.76 -0.39 1.53
C ILE A 15 13.14 0.72 0.68
N GLY A 16 12.31 1.57 1.26
CA GLY A 16 11.66 2.68 0.56
C GLY A 16 12.68 3.68 -0.01
N ILE A 17 13.63 4.12 0.82
CA ILE A 17 14.72 5.03 0.38
C ILE A 17 15.57 4.35 -0.70
N GLY A 18 15.98 3.10 -0.48
CA GLY A 18 16.77 2.33 -1.43
C GLY A 18 16.07 2.14 -2.77
N ALA A 19 14.76 1.87 -2.77
CA ALA A 19 13.97 1.74 -3.99
C ALA A 19 13.94 3.04 -4.79
N VAL A 20 13.76 4.20 -4.14
CA VAL A 20 13.80 5.52 -4.79
C VAL A 20 15.18 5.77 -5.40
N VAL A 21 16.25 5.60 -4.62
CA VAL A 21 17.64 5.85 -5.06
C VAL A 21 18.01 4.94 -6.24
N CYS A 22 17.69 3.65 -6.15
CA CYS A 22 17.95 2.68 -7.20
C CYS A 22 17.22 3.06 -8.50
N THR A 23 15.93 3.37 -8.39
CA THR A 23 15.09 3.72 -9.55
C THR A 23 15.59 4.98 -10.25
N VAL A 24 15.94 6.02 -9.50
CA VAL A 24 16.52 7.26 -10.05
C VAL A 24 17.87 6.99 -10.71
N SER A 25 18.73 6.19 -10.08
CA SER A 25 20.04 5.84 -10.64
C SER A 25 19.91 5.09 -11.96
N LEU A 26 19.01 4.11 -12.05
CA LEU A 26 18.72 3.37 -13.28
C LEU A 26 18.19 4.29 -14.39
N ALA A 27 17.35 5.27 -14.04
CA ALA A 27 16.84 6.24 -15.00
C ALA A 27 17.96 7.14 -15.58
N VAL A 28 18.90 7.57 -14.72
CA VAL A 28 20.03 8.41 -15.13
C VAL A 28 21.05 7.64 -15.98
N MET A 29 21.21 6.34 -15.76
CA MET A 29 22.15 5.48 -16.50
C MET A 29 21.70 5.14 -17.94
N GLY A 30 20.61 5.75 -18.44
CA GLY A 30 20.32 5.82 -19.88
C GLY A 30 19.33 4.77 -20.41
N GLY A 31 18.56 4.10 -19.56
CA GLY A 31 17.56 3.13 -20.01
C GLY A 31 16.21 3.26 -19.30
N MET A 32 15.25 3.96 -19.92
CA MET A 32 13.85 3.86 -19.52
C MET A 32 13.16 2.71 -20.27
N ASP A 33 13.58 1.49 -19.95
CA ASP A 33 12.99 0.27 -20.49
C ASP A 33 11.60 -0.02 -19.87
N GLY A 34 10.93 -1.07 -20.36
CA GLY A 34 9.60 -1.44 -19.87
C GLY A 34 9.57 -1.74 -18.38
N THR A 35 10.63 -2.33 -17.84
CA THR A 35 10.74 -2.71 -16.42
C THR A 35 10.88 -1.48 -15.54
N LEU A 36 11.74 -0.53 -15.91
CA LEU A 36 11.94 0.70 -15.15
C LEU A 36 10.66 1.55 -15.12
N LYS A 37 9.90 1.60 -16.22
CA LYS A 37 8.59 2.25 -16.27
C LYS A 37 7.59 1.64 -15.27
N GLN A 38 7.56 0.31 -15.16
CA GLN A 38 6.71 -0.37 -14.18
C GLN A 38 7.13 0.00 -12.75
N ILE A 39 8.43 -0.06 -12.44
CA ILE A 39 8.96 0.26 -11.11
C ILE A 39 8.61 1.72 -10.73
N LEU A 40 8.86 2.67 -11.63
CA LEU A 40 8.55 4.09 -11.40
C LEU A 40 7.07 4.32 -11.13
N ALA A 41 6.19 3.74 -11.96
CA ALA A 41 4.75 3.92 -11.81
C ALA A 41 4.24 3.33 -10.48
N TRP A 42 4.71 2.14 -10.10
CA TRP A 42 4.32 1.51 -8.83
C TRP A 42 4.95 2.18 -7.60
N LEU A 43 6.15 2.74 -7.73
CA LEU A 43 6.77 3.55 -6.68
C LEU A 43 5.97 4.84 -6.43
N ALA A 44 5.58 5.54 -7.50
CA ALA A 44 4.71 6.70 -7.40
C ALA A 44 3.33 6.34 -6.83
N ALA A 45 2.74 5.22 -7.28
CA ALA A 45 1.49 4.71 -6.74
C ALA A 45 1.59 4.37 -5.24
N SER A 46 2.72 3.86 -4.77
CA SER A 46 2.97 3.55 -3.35
C SER A 46 2.93 4.79 -2.46
N ALA A 47 3.43 5.93 -2.94
CA ALA A 47 3.30 7.20 -2.24
C ALA A 47 1.82 7.63 -2.14
N LEU A 48 1.06 7.49 -3.23
CA LEU A 48 -0.37 7.81 -3.25
C LEU A 48 -1.20 6.86 -2.37
N PHE A 49 -0.88 5.56 -2.33
CA PHE A 49 -1.49 4.61 -1.41
C PHE A 49 -1.31 5.06 0.04
N THR A 50 -0.13 5.56 0.40
CA THR A 50 0.14 6.09 1.74
C THR A 50 -0.77 7.28 2.09
N VAL A 51 -0.98 8.19 1.14
CA VAL A 51 -1.89 9.33 1.30
C VAL A 51 -3.34 8.85 1.44
N ILE A 52 -3.78 7.91 0.60
CA ILE A 52 -5.14 7.34 0.65
C ILE A 52 -5.37 6.63 1.99
N SER A 53 -4.36 5.94 2.54
CA SER A 53 -4.46 5.25 3.83
C SER A 53 -4.75 6.17 5.01
N GLN A 54 -4.51 7.49 4.89
CA GLN A 54 -4.92 8.46 5.92
C GLN A 54 -6.43 8.46 6.19
N ILE A 55 -7.25 8.05 5.20
CA ILE A 55 -8.70 7.91 5.36
C ILE A 55 -9.05 6.99 6.53
N MET A 56 -8.24 5.96 6.81
CA MET A 56 -8.47 5.04 7.92
C MET A 56 -8.34 5.68 9.29
N CYS A 57 -7.70 6.84 9.37
CA CYS A 57 -7.46 7.62 10.59
C CYS A 57 -8.38 8.84 10.73
N MET A 58 -9.26 9.11 9.76
CA MET A 58 -10.15 10.27 9.80
C MET A 58 -11.40 10.02 10.66
N ASP A 59 -11.93 11.07 11.27
CA ASP A 59 -13.05 11.01 12.23
C ASP A 59 -14.45 10.98 11.58
N PHE A 60 -14.57 10.53 10.33
CA PHE A 60 -15.86 10.43 9.66
C PHE A 60 -16.31 8.97 9.48
N GLY A 61 -17.63 8.78 9.50
CA GLY A 61 -18.27 7.48 9.32
C GLY A 61 -17.86 6.44 10.37
N ASN A 62 -18.31 5.20 10.19
CA ASN A 62 -17.81 4.06 10.93
C ASN A 62 -16.62 3.41 10.20
N LEU A 63 -15.93 2.49 10.86
CA LEU A 63 -14.77 1.79 10.29
C LEU A 63 -15.12 1.07 8.98
N LEU A 64 -16.33 0.53 8.85
CA LEU A 64 -16.79 -0.16 7.63
C LEU A 64 -16.81 0.80 6.43
N ILE A 65 -17.42 1.98 6.59
CA ILE A 65 -17.49 3.01 5.55
C ILE A 65 -16.07 3.43 5.14
N ARG A 66 -15.20 3.72 6.11
CA ARG A 66 -13.80 4.08 5.83
C ARG A 66 -13.06 2.97 5.08
N THR A 67 -13.28 1.71 5.46
CA THR A 67 -12.68 0.54 4.80
C THR A 67 -13.16 0.39 3.36
N ILE A 68 -14.45 0.59 3.10
CA ILE A 68 -15.02 0.53 1.74
C ILE A 68 -14.44 1.65 0.87
N ILE A 69 -14.40 2.89 1.38
CA ILE A 69 -13.84 4.03 0.65
C ILE A 69 -12.36 3.81 0.35
N HIS A 70 -11.58 3.39 1.36
CA HIS A 70 -10.16 3.08 1.19
C HIS A 70 -9.95 1.97 0.15
N PHE A 71 -10.73 0.90 0.21
CA PHE A 71 -10.71 -0.17 -0.79
C PHE A 71 -10.97 0.37 -2.20
N CYS A 72 -12.05 1.13 -2.39
CA CYS A 72 -12.43 1.69 -3.69
C CYS A 72 -11.36 2.63 -4.25
N LEU A 73 -10.78 3.51 -3.43
CA LEU A 73 -9.74 4.45 -3.86
C LEU A 73 -8.45 3.72 -4.21
N CYS A 74 -8.01 2.79 -3.36
CA CYS A 74 -6.82 1.99 -3.64
C CYS A 74 -7.00 1.12 -4.90
N PHE A 75 -8.17 0.50 -5.06
CA PHE A 75 -8.45 -0.30 -6.25
C PHE A 75 -8.47 0.57 -7.52
N THR A 76 -9.14 1.72 -7.47
CA THR A 76 -9.19 2.67 -8.59
C THR A 76 -7.79 3.13 -8.99
N LEU A 77 -6.94 3.44 -8.01
CA LEU A 77 -5.53 3.80 -8.26
C LEU A 77 -4.78 2.64 -8.91
N ALA A 78 -4.88 1.42 -8.35
CA ALA A 78 -4.20 0.24 -8.89
C ALA A 78 -4.61 -0.04 -10.34
N VAL A 79 -5.91 0.01 -10.65
CA VAL A 79 -6.43 -0.19 -12.01
C VAL A 79 -5.98 0.92 -12.96
N THR A 80 -5.94 2.16 -12.48
CA THR A 80 -5.47 3.30 -13.28
C THR A 80 -3.99 3.12 -13.64
N VAL A 81 -3.16 2.71 -12.68
CA VAL A 81 -1.73 2.41 -12.90
C VAL A 81 -1.56 1.22 -13.84
N GLY A 82 -2.30 0.13 -13.63
CA GLY A 82 -2.24 -1.04 -14.51
C GLY A 82 -2.67 -0.74 -15.95
N THR A 83 -3.68 0.11 -16.12
CA THR A 83 -4.12 0.58 -17.45
C THR A 83 -3.07 1.47 -18.10
N PHE A 84 -2.48 2.40 -17.35
CA PHE A 84 -1.37 3.24 -17.81
C PHE A 84 -0.15 2.41 -18.26
N LEU A 85 0.10 1.29 -17.57
CA LEU A 85 1.15 0.33 -17.90
C LEU A 85 0.76 -0.69 -18.99
N ASN A 86 -0.41 -0.55 -19.60
CA ASN A 86 -0.93 -1.43 -20.66
C ASN A 86 -1.11 -2.90 -20.24
N TYR A 87 -1.50 -3.16 -18.98
CA TYR A 87 -1.84 -4.52 -18.54
C TYR A 87 -3.09 -5.07 -19.25
N SER A 88 -3.93 -4.20 -19.81
CA SER A 88 -5.08 -4.53 -20.63
C SER A 88 -5.46 -3.36 -21.54
N VAL A 89 -6.33 -3.63 -22.52
CA VAL A 89 -6.76 -2.68 -23.56
C VAL A 89 -7.66 -1.54 -23.06
N SER A 90 -8.28 -1.69 -21.89
CA SER A 90 -9.17 -0.67 -21.31
C SER A 90 -9.18 -0.75 -19.79
N TRP A 91 -9.59 0.34 -19.15
CA TRP A 91 -9.67 0.43 -17.69
C TRP A 91 -10.53 -0.67 -17.07
N ILE A 92 -11.70 -0.95 -17.67
CA ILE A 92 -12.61 -2.02 -17.20
C ILE A 92 -11.95 -3.40 -17.34
N SER A 93 -11.19 -3.63 -18.41
CA SER A 93 -10.49 -4.89 -18.61
C SER A 93 -9.37 -5.06 -17.57
N SER A 94 -8.60 -4.00 -17.31
CA SER A 94 -7.60 -3.97 -16.23
C SER A 94 -8.25 -4.25 -14.88
N ALA A 95 -9.41 -3.65 -14.59
CA ALA A 95 -10.14 -3.89 -13.35
C ALA A 95 -10.48 -5.37 -13.16
N ARG A 96 -11.01 -6.03 -14.20
CA ARG A 96 -11.36 -7.45 -14.14
C ARG A 96 -10.14 -8.34 -13.91
N VAL A 97 -9.03 -8.06 -14.60
CA VAL A 97 -7.78 -8.84 -14.47
C VAL A 97 -7.14 -8.64 -13.10
N MET A 98 -7.18 -7.42 -12.56
CA MET A 98 -6.50 -7.08 -11.31
C MET A 98 -7.33 -7.36 -10.06
N LEU A 99 -8.66 -7.40 -10.15
CA LEU A 99 -9.55 -7.57 -9.00
C LEU A 99 -9.22 -8.80 -8.13
N PRO A 100 -8.99 -10.01 -8.68
CA PRO A 100 -8.70 -11.18 -7.84
C PRO A 100 -7.42 -11.01 -7.03
N ALA A 101 -6.34 -10.59 -7.67
CA ALA A 101 -5.06 -10.36 -7.00
C ALA A 101 -5.16 -9.22 -5.97
N PHE A 102 -5.85 -8.13 -6.33
CA PHE A 102 -6.06 -7.00 -5.44
C PHE A 102 -6.85 -7.40 -4.18
N LEU A 103 -7.93 -8.18 -4.33
CA LEU A 103 -8.71 -8.69 -3.20
C LEU A 103 -7.85 -9.52 -2.24
N VAL A 104 -7.04 -10.44 -2.77
CA VAL A 104 -6.15 -11.28 -1.96
C VAL A 104 -5.15 -10.42 -1.17
N ILE A 105 -4.45 -9.51 -1.85
CA ILE A 105 -3.47 -8.62 -1.22
C ILE A 105 -4.14 -7.75 -0.15
N TYR A 106 -5.30 -7.16 -0.48
CA TYR A 106 -6.02 -6.28 0.43
C TYR A 106 -6.46 -7.01 1.70
N VAL A 107 -7.01 -8.22 1.58
CA VAL A 107 -7.42 -9.02 2.74
C VAL A 107 -6.22 -9.39 3.61
N ILE A 108 -5.10 -9.81 3.01
CA ILE A 108 -3.87 -10.15 3.75
C ILE A 108 -3.38 -8.94 4.56
N ILE A 109 -3.27 -7.77 3.91
CA ILE A 109 -2.81 -6.54 4.57
C ILE A 109 -3.79 -6.11 5.65
N TYR A 110 -5.10 -6.16 5.37
CA TYR A 110 -6.13 -5.76 6.32
C TYR A 110 -6.11 -6.62 7.57
N VAL A 111 -6.10 -7.95 7.42
CA VAL A 111 -6.04 -8.91 8.54
C VAL A 111 -4.74 -8.75 9.32
N GLY A 112 -3.60 -8.62 8.62
CA GLY A 112 -2.30 -8.38 9.27
C GLY A 112 -2.32 -7.13 10.15
N THR A 113 -2.83 -6.02 9.61
CA THR A 113 -2.95 -4.74 10.32
C THR A 113 -3.92 -4.84 11.51
N PHE A 114 -5.04 -5.53 11.33
CA PHE A 114 -6.02 -5.77 12.39
C PHE A 114 -5.41 -6.55 13.56
N MET A 115 -4.67 -7.62 13.27
CA MET A 115 -4.02 -8.46 14.28
C MET A 115 -2.98 -7.67 15.08
N VAL A 116 -2.19 -6.81 14.42
CA VAL A 116 -1.22 -5.92 15.09
C VAL A 116 -1.93 -4.97 16.04
N ARG A 117 -2.97 -4.26 15.57
CA ARG A 117 -3.76 -3.33 16.41
C ARG A 117 -4.45 -4.02 17.57
N LEU A 118 -4.94 -5.25 17.37
CA LEU A 118 -5.54 -6.05 18.44
C LEU A 118 -4.52 -6.39 19.52
N ALA A 119 -3.29 -6.75 19.12
CA ALA A 119 -2.21 -7.04 20.06
C ALA A 119 -1.79 -5.78 20.85
N GLU A 120 -1.67 -4.63 20.20
CA GLU A 120 -1.37 -3.34 20.83
C GLU A 120 -2.44 -2.94 21.84
N THR A 121 -3.72 -3.05 21.46
CA THR A 121 -4.85 -2.72 22.34
C THR A 121 -4.87 -3.60 23.58
N LYS A 122 -4.61 -4.91 23.43
CA LYS A 122 -4.48 -5.84 24.56
C LYS A 122 -3.31 -5.48 25.48
N GLU A 123 -2.18 -5.02 24.93
CA GLU A 123 -1.04 -4.58 25.73
C GLU A 123 -1.33 -3.28 26.48
N LEU A 124 -2.02 -2.33 25.85
CA LEU A 124 -2.44 -1.06 26.47
C LEU A 124 -3.43 -1.29 27.61
N ASN A 125 -4.45 -2.13 27.41
CA ASN A 125 -5.43 -2.43 28.45
C ASN A 125 -4.79 -3.07 29.69
N LYS A 126 -3.78 -3.93 29.52
CA LYS A 126 -3.02 -4.51 30.64
C LYS A 126 -2.22 -3.47 31.44
N LYS A 127 -1.81 -2.36 30.81
CA LYS A 127 -1.06 -1.28 31.47
C LYS A 127 -1.98 -0.32 32.21
N LEU A 128 -3.20 -0.12 31.70
CA LEU A 128 -4.22 0.75 32.31
C LEU A 128 -4.99 0.06 33.43
N SER A 129 -5.06 -1.27 33.45
CA SER A 129 -5.67 -2.06 34.53
C SER A 129 -4.74 -2.28 35.74
N ARG A 130 -3.60 -1.58 35.80
CA ARG A 130 -2.69 -1.48 36.94
C ARG A 130 -2.68 -0.04 37.42
#